data_AF-A0A432QEZ1-F1
#
_entry.id   AF-A0A432QEZ1-F1
#
_cell.length_a   1.000
_cell.length_b   1.000
_cell.length_c   1.000
_cell.angle_alpha   90.00
_cell.angle_beta   90.00
_cell.angle_gamma   90.00
#
_symmetry.space_group_name_H-M   'P 1'
#
loop_
_entity.id
_entity.type
_entity.pdbx_description
1 polymer ?
#
loop_
_entity_poly.entity_id
_entity_poly.type
_entity_poly.pdbx_seq_one_letter_code
_entity_poly.pdbx_strand_id
1 'polypeptide(L)'
;MNRYHLTLHSPDNHFLSLLRFIFPVLLLVFSLPFAIISQGASLRVLGVQKDGTISRLSEYRWVIEEDVTYNVVPGLQTADTLAVQFHRSYMPVVAEGDNATPLPALDPTKKYHISVIPQTPGTYSIGGSSLVGDGRATVYVNQLPLPTAQITVFVHQDTAPINNVYDQGEPGLAGFRVKLEDAGGRYGASAGEQLADVYGNLLGTQYLMTCDEFGQNPGSGTSGCLDAESVPVVIIDGNGDPVVEPQLTDQNGSLTIKNLAPGKYGIIVVPPNAVEDPPGSANYVSSNWVQTSTIEGKKVIDAWVKANEPPFFQEFGIPGGHVSIGFV
;
A
#
# COMPACT_ATOMS: atom_id res chain seq x y z
N MET A 1 108.46 -1.54 34.37
CA MET A 1 108.88 -0.63 33.28
C MET A 1 108.22 -1.09 32.00
N ASN A 2 107.30 -0.27 31.47
CA ASN A 2 106.93 -0.07 30.06
C ASN A 2 105.47 0.38 29.99
N ARG A 3 105.30 1.70 29.90
CA ARG A 3 104.05 2.37 29.53
C ARG A 3 103.84 2.17 28.03
N TYR A 4 102.66 1.73 27.63
CA TYR A 4 102.16 1.90 26.27
C TYR A 4 100.94 2.81 26.32
N HIS A 5 101.08 3.97 25.69
CA HIS A 5 100.09 5.02 25.54
C HIS A 5 99.22 4.64 24.33
N LEU A 6 97.93 4.39 24.53
CA LEU A 6 96.98 4.18 23.43
C LEU A 6 96.31 5.51 23.09
N THR A 7 96.51 5.99 21.87
CA THR A 7 95.90 7.20 21.31
C THR A 7 94.61 6.80 20.61
N LEU A 8 93.45 7.27 21.08
CA LEU A 8 92.15 7.06 20.44
C LEU A 8 91.99 8.05 19.27
N HIS A 9 91.84 7.51 18.06
CA HIS A 9 91.49 8.26 16.85
C HIS A 9 89.95 8.39 16.77
N SER A 10 89.44 9.62 16.63
CA SER A 10 88.03 9.92 16.47
C SER A 10 87.58 9.61 15.03
N PRO A 11 86.51 8.83 14.79
CA PRO A 11 85.90 8.74 13.48
C PRO A 11 84.90 9.88 13.22
N ASP A 12 84.96 10.38 11.99
CA ASP A 12 84.35 11.58 11.44
C ASP A 12 82.82 11.75 11.56
N ASN A 13 82.44 13.02 11.74
CA ASN A 13 81.09 13.59 11.86
C ASN A 13 80.27 13.65 10.55
N HIS A 14 80.27 12.60 9.72
CA HIS A 14 79.52 12.62 8.45
C HIS A 14 78.15 11.92 8.50
N PHE A 15 77.80 11.22 9.58
CA PHE A 15 76.54 10.46 9.67
C PHE A 15 75.35 11.26 10.26
N LEU A 16 75.61 12.39 10.91
CA LEU A 16 74.59 13.17 11.65
C LEU A 16 73.92 14.29 10.83
N SER A 17 74.33 14.52 9.58
CA SER A 17 73.79 15.60 8.74
C SER A 17 72.60 15.17 7.86
N LEU A 18 72.41 13.88 7.57
CA LEU A 18 71.26 13.42 6.77
C LEU A 18 69.98 13.20 7.61
N LEU A 19 70.10 12.99 8.92
CA LEU A 19 68.95 12.68 9.78
C LEU A 19 68.09 13.90 10.15
N ARG A 20 68.59 15.13 9.94
CA ARG A 20 67.87 16.37 10.29
C ARG A 20 66.94 16.89 9.20
N PHE A 21 66.96 16.29 8.00
CA PHE A 21 66.06 16.65 6.90
C PHE A 21 64.98 15.62 6.57
N ILE A 22 65.05 14.41 7.15
CA ILE A 22 64.09 13.33 6.84
C ILE A 22 62.89 13.34 7.82
N PHE A 23 63.07 13.82 9.05
CA PHE A 23 62.01 13.81 10.06
C PHE A 23 60.85 14.82 9.85
N PRO A 24 61.03 16.02 9.26
CA PRO A 24 59.89 16.90 8.98
C PRO A 24 59.17 16.55 7.67
N VAL A 25 59.78 15.74 6.79
CA VAL A 25 59.17 15.32 5.51
C VAL A 25 58.28 14.08 5.68
N LEU A 26 58.61 13.18 6.61
CA LEU A 26 57.79 11.99 6.87
C LEU A 26 56.48 12.31 7.61
N LEU A 27 56.42 13.44 8.34
CA LEU A 27 55.24 13.87 9.09
C LEU A 27 54.28 14.75 8.27
N LEU A 28 54.71 15.23 7.10
CA LEU A 28 53.88 16.03 6.19
C LEU A 28 53.14 15.19 5.12
N VAL A 29 53.48 13.90 4.99
CA VAL A 29 52.88 12.98 4.00
C VAL A 29 51.69 12.18 4.59
N PHE A 30 51.44 12.29 5.90
CA PHE A 30 50.31 11.60 6.58
C PHE A 30 49.14 12.52 6.97
N SER A 31 49.10 13.75 6.46
CA SER A 31 47.94 14.64 6.55
C SER A 31 47.30 14.85 5.19
N LEU A 32 46.98 13.75 4.49
CA LEU A 32 45.92 13.81 3.49
C LEU A 32 44.61 13.97 4.27
N PRO A 33 43.84 15.05 4.08
CA PRO A 33 42.48 15.07 4.60
C PRO A 33 41.77 13.87 3.98
N PHE A 34 41.39 12.89 4.81
CA PHE A 34 40.34 11.96 4.43
C PHE A 34 39.12 12.84 4.18
N ALA A 35 38.88 13.18 2.92
CA ALA A 35 37.59 13.69 2.53
C ALA A 35 36.62 12.55 2.82
N ILE A 36 35.94 12.63 3.97
CA ILE A 36 34.75 11.84 4.20
C ILE A 36 33.79 12.32 3.13
N ILE A 37 33.70 11.58 2.02
CA ILE A 37 32.61 11.75 1.08
C ILE A 37 31.39 11.30 1.88
N SER A 38 30.67 12.27 2.44
CA SER A 38 29.33 12.04 2.94
C SER A 38 28.53 11.53 1.74
N GLN A 39 28.27 10.23 1.67
CA GLN A 39 27.25 9.73 0.76
C GLN A 39 25.94 10.30 1.28
N GLY A 40 25.40 11.31 0.59
CA GLY A 40 24.03 11.74 0.83
C GLY A 40 23.06 10.57 0.64
N ALA A 41 21.82 10.76 1.07
CA ALA A 41 20.76 9.78 0.86
C ALA A 41 20.74 9.22 -0.58
N SER A 42 20.35 7.96 -0.75
CA SER A 42 20.26 7.35 -2.08
C SER A 42 18.86 6.79 -2.35
N LEU A 43 18.36 7.03 -3.56
CA LEU A 43 17.06 6.56 -4.02
C LEU A 43 17.22 5.52 -5.13
N ARG A 44 16.52 4.40 -4.99
CA ARG A 44 16.32 3.42 -6.05
C ARG A 44 14.83 3.30 -6.36
N VAL A 45 14.43 3.69 -7.56
CA VAL A 45 13.05 3.52 -8.03
C VAL A 45 12.94 2.28 -8.93
N LEU A 46 11.97 1.43 -8.62
CA LEU A 46 11.74 0.15 -9.29
C LEU A 46 10.31 0.07 -9.82
N GLY A 47 10.17 -0.12 -11.13
CA GLY A 47 8.92 -0.47 -11.77
C GLY A 47 8.64 -1.96 -11.63
N VAL A 48 7.46 -2.31 -11.15
CA VAL A 48 6.93 -3.68 -11.09
C VAL A 48 5.94 -3.86 -12.23
N GLN A 49 6.27 -4.74 -13.16
CA GLN A 49 5.46 -5.06 -14.33
C GLN A 49 4.30 -5.99 -13.97
N LYS A 50 3.32 -6.11 -14.86
CA LYS A 50 2.14 -6.98 -14.66
C LYS A 50 2.48 -8.46 -14.47
N ASP A 51 3.57 -8.93 -15.08
CA ASP A 51 4.11 -10.29 -14.93
C ASP A 51 4.95 -10.48 -13.65
N GLY A 52 5.08 -9.45 -12.82
CA GLY A 52 5.90 -9.43 -11.61
C GLY A 52 7.38 -9.12 -11.86
N THR A 53 7.81 -8.92 -13.12
CA THR A 53 9.19 -8.54 -13.45
C THR A 53 9.52 -7.16 -12.90
N ILE A 54 10.72 -7.00 -12.32
CA ILE A 54 11.15 -5.75 -11.69
C ILE A 54 12.28 -5.11 -12.48
N SER A 55 12.13 -3.84 -12.85
CA SER A 55 13.12 -3.06 -13.58
C SER A 55 13.36 -1.68 -12.96
N ARG A 56 14.49 -1.03 -13.26
CA ARG A 56 14.72 0.35 -12.79
C ARG A 56 13.89 1.32 -13.62
N LEU A 57 13.21 2.23 -12.94
CA LEU A 57 12.56 3.36 -13.60
C LEU A 57 13.56 4.52 -13.71
N SER A 58 13.67 5.12 -14.89
CA SER A 58 14.61 6.22 -15.17
C SER A 58 13.98 7.60 -15.23
N GLU A 59 12.66 7.73 -15.27
CA GLU A 59 11.96 9.00 -15.44
C GLU A 59 10.89 9.18 -14.34
N TYR A 60 11.22 9.98 -13.33
CA TYR A 60 10.34 10.20 -12.19
C TYR A 60 10.67 11.53 -11.50
N ARG A 61 9.72 12.04 -10.73
CA ARG A 61 9.88 13.12 -9.77
C ARG A 61 9.75 12.59 -8.36
N TRP A 62 10.39 13.24 -7.40
CA TRP A 62 10.36 12.87 -6.00
C TRP A 62 10.22 14.09 -5.09
N VAL A 63 9.64 13.85 -3.91
CA VAL A 63 9.55 14.82 -2.81
C VAL A 63 9.95 14.09 -1.53
N ILE A 64 10.74 14.76 -0.68
CA ILE A 64 11.12 14.30 0.66
C ILE A 64 10.44 15.18 1.68
N GLU A 65 9.76 14.56 2.64
CA GLU A 65 9.12 15.21 3.77
C GLU A 65 9.75 14.73 5.08
N GLU A 66 10.03 15.64 6.02
CA GLU A 66 10.47 15.28 7.36
C GLU A 66 9.32 14.62 8.12
N ASP A 67 9.56 13.42 8.64
CA ASP A 67 8.62 12.73 9.52
C ASP A 67 8.70 13.35 10.91
N VAL A 68 7.77 14.24 11.18
CA VAL A 68 7.55 14.90 12.47
C VAL A 68 6.44 14.22 13.28
N THR A 69 6.15 12.95 12.99
CA THR A 69 5.29 12.11 13.82
C THR A 69 5.94 11.92 15.20
N TYR A 70 5.12 12.01 16.26
CA TYR A 70 5.60 11.65 17.59
C TYR A 70 6.05 10.19 17.61
N ASN A 71 7.34 9.98 17.89
CA ASN A 71 7.99 8.69 17.85
C ASN A 71 8.03 8.07 19.25
N VAL A 72 7.18 7.07 19.49
CA VAL A 72 7.22 6.29 20.72
C VAL A 72 8.42 5.35 20.69
N VAL A 73 9.33 5.48 21.66
CA VAL A 73 10.41 4.53 21.89
C VAL A 73 9.98 3.58 23.02
N PRO A 74 9.68 2.30 22.74
CA PRO A 74 9.24 1.36 23.76
C PRO A 74 10.25 1.23 24.90
N GLY A 75 9.76 1.21 26.13
CA GLY A 75 10.60 1.05 27.34
C GLY A 75 11.31 2.32 27.81
N LEU A 76 11.30 3.41 27.04
CA LEU A 76 11.83 4.70 27.47
C LEU A 76 10.70 5.52 28.12
N GLN A 77 10.80 5.76 29.43
CA GLN A 77 9.90 6.70 30.10
C GLN A 77 10.26 8.13 29.72
N THR A 78 9.27 8.87 29.23
CA THR A 78 9.36 10.30 28.94
C THR A 78 8.14 11.01 29.53
N ALA A 79 8.33 12.23 30.04
CA ALA A 79 7.24 13.06 30.54
C ALA A 79 6.36 13.57 29.39
N ASP A 80 6.95 13.77 28.22
CA ASP A 80 6.30 14.28 27.02
C ASP A 80 5.63 13.15 26.24
N THR A 81 4.63 12.47 26.81
CA THR A 81 3.92 11.37 26.13
C THR A 81 2.92 11.88 25.10
N LEU A 82 2.39 10.97 24.25
CA LEU A 82 1.27 11.26 23.33
C LEU A 82 0.02 11.84 24.02
N ALA A 83 -0.14 11.64 25.33
CA ALA A 83 -1.25 12.21 26.10
C ALA A 83 -1.13 13.73 26.31
N VAL A 84 0.10 14.27 26.22
CA VAL A 84 0.41 15.69 26.45
C VAL A 84 1.08 16.36 25.26
N GLN A 85 1.52 15.59 24.27
CA GLN A 85 2.14 16.08 23.04
C GLN A 85 1.47 15.45 21.81
N PHE A 86 1.03 16.30 20.89
CA PHE A 86 0.35 15.88 19.67
C PHE A 86 1.31 15.70 18.50
N HIS A 87 0.92 14.83 17.56
CA HIS A 87 1.51 14.81 16.22
C HIS A 87 1.35 16.20 15.58
N ARG A 88 2.33 16.62 14.77
CA ARG A 88 2.15 17.81 13.95
C ARG A 88 1.11 17.54 12.86
N SER A 89 0.34 18.56 12.52
CA SER A 89 -0.71 18.47 11.48
C SER A 89 -0.17 18.45 10.06
N TYR A 90 1.15 18.60 9.86
CA TYR A 90 1.79 18.61 8.56
C TYR A 90 3.21 18.04 8.65
N MET A 91 3.68 17.48 7.55
CA MET A 91 5.07 17.06 7.36
C MET A 91 5.78 18.11 6.49
N PRO A 92 6.86 18.77 6.96
CA PRO A 92 7.56 19.76 6.17
C PRO A 92 8.25 19.12 4.95
N VAL A 93 8.03 19.69 3.76
CA VAL A 93 8.86 19.35 2.59
C VAL A 93 10.28 19.85 2.83
N VAL A 94 11.25 18.94 2.71
CA VAL A 94 12.68 19.19 2.90
C VAL A 94 13.37 19.42 1.57
N ALA A 95 12.99 18.63 0.56
CA ALA A 95 13.55 18.72 -0.79
C ALA A 95 12.60 18.09 -1.81
N GLU A 96 12.77 18.47 -3.06
CA GLU A 96 12.09 17.90 -4.20
C GLU A 96 13.02 17.91 -5.42
N GLY A 97 12.74 17.05 -6.38
CA GLY A 97 13.55 16.95 -7.59
C GLY A 97 13.06 15.85 -8.52
N ASP A 98 13.94 15.46 -9.43
CA ASP A 98 13.71 14.39 -10.40
C ASP A 98 14.84 13.36 -10.41
N ASN A 99 14.75 12.38 -11.30
CA ASN A 99 15.76 11.33 -11.44
C ASN A 99 17.19 11.84 -11.75
N ALA A 100 17.36 13.10 -12.18
CA ALA A 100 18.66 13.72 -12.45
C ALA A 100 19.17 14.53 -11.25
N THR A 101 18.29 14.86 -10.31
CA THR A 101 18.61 15.63 -9.12
C THR A 101 19.10 14.68 -8.02
N PRO A 102 20.36 14.80 -7.54
CA PRO A 102 20.83 14.00 -6.42
C PRO A 102 20.07 14.37 -5.14
N LEU A 103 19.84 13.39 -4.26
CA LEU A 103 19.23 13.70 -2.97
C LEU A 103 20.17 14.61 -2.14
N PRO A 104 19.63 15.53 -1.33
CA PRO A 104 20.44 16.34 -0.43
C PRO A 104 21.02 15.50 0.70
N ALA A 105 21.99 16.06 1.42
CA ALA A 105 22.37 15.55 2.73
C ALA A 105 21.21 15.79 3.72
N LEU A 106 20.85 14.75 4.45
CA LEU A 106 19.77 14.72 5.43
C LEU A 106 20.34 14.58 6.83
N ASP A 107 19.61 15.08 7.82
CA ASP A 107 20.02 14.97 9.22
C ASP A 107 19.98 13.49 9.63
N PRO A 108 21.11 12.87 10.02
CA PRO A 108 21.20 11.46 10.34
C PRO A 108 20.34 11.04 11.53
N THR A 109 19.90 12.00 12.35
CA THR A 109 19.08 11.76 13.53
C THR A 109 17.57 11.81 13.24
N LYS A 110 17.19 12.26 12.05
CA LYS A 110 15.79 12.46 11.65
C LYS A 110 15.27 11.34 10.75
N LYS A 111 13.95 11.26 10.68
CA LYS A 111 13.21 10.36 9.80
C LYS A 111 12.56 11.16 8.70
N TYR A 112 12.43 10.56 7.53
CA TYR A 112 11.77 11.18 6.39
C TYR A 112 10.94 10.17 5.61
N HIS A 113 9.99 10.69 4.85
CA HIS A 113 9.29 9.96 3.81
C HIS A 113 9.72 10.50 2.45
N ILE A 114 9.92 9.60 1.49
CA ILE A 114 10.12 9.96 0.09
C ILE A 114 8.97 9.42 -0.74
N SER A 115 8.35 10.31 -1.51
CA SER A 115 7.28 9.98 -2.46
C SER A 115 7.82 10.13 -3.87
N VAL A 116 7.41 9.23 -4.77
CA VAL A 116 7.84 9.19 -6.17
C VAL A 116 6.62 9.15 -7.07
N ILE A 117 6.61 10.04 -8.06
CA ILE A 117 5.62 10.06 -9.13
C ILE A 117 6.33 9.85 -10.49
N PRO A 118 5.91 8.88 -11.30
CA PRO A 118 6.42 8.72 -12.67
C PRO A 118 6.18 9.99 -13.51
N GLN A 119 7.11 10.34 -14.40
CA GLN A 119 6.95 11.53 -15.24
C GLN A 119 5.87 11.34 -16.31
N THR A 120 5.83 10.17 -16.94
CA THR A 120 4.84 9.85 -17.98
C THR A 120 3.53 9.39 -17.33
N PRO A 121 2.43 10.15 -17.47
CA PRO A 121 1.15 9.79 -16.86
C PRO A 121 0.64 8.43 -17.36
N GLY A 122 -0.06 7.69 -16.49
CA GLY A 122 -0.70 6.42 -16.86
C GLY A 122 0.26 5.25 -17.08
N THR A 123 1.57 5.40 -16.79
CA THR A 123 2.55 4.31 -16.96
C THR A 123 2.72 3.45 -15.71
N TYR A 124 2.89 4.10 -14.55
CA TYR A 124 3.05 3.44 -13.25
C TYR A 124 2.28 4.19 -12.17
N SER A 125 1.99 3.51 -11.07
CA SER A 125 1.42 4.09 -9.85
C SER A 125 2.38 5.08 -9.19
N ILE A 126 1.85 5.86 -8.25
CA ILE A 126 2.68 6.58 -7.28
C ILE A 126 3.24 5.56 -6.27
N GLY A 127 4.44 5.82 -5.76
CA GLY A 127 5.07 5.00 -4.73
C GLY A 127 5.73 5.85 -3.66
N GLY A 128 6.09 5.24 -2.54
CA GLY A 128 6.85 5.91 -1.49
C GLY A 128 7.60 4.93 -0.61
N SER A 129 8.51 5.48 0.20
CA SER A 129 9.29 4.72 1.18
C SER A 129 9.69 5.62 2.34
N SER A 130 10.06 5.00 3.47
CA SER A 130 10.62 5.72 4.61
C SER A 130 12.14 5.64 4.59
N LEU A 131 12.80 6.67 5.12
CA LEU A 131 14.25 6.74 5.26
C LEU A 131 14.60 7.32 6.64
N VAL A 132 15.76 6.92 7.16
CA VAL A 132 16.34 7.49 8.38
C VAL A 132 17.66 8.11 7.97
N GLY A 133 17.81 9.42 8.19
CA GLY A 133 19.00 10.15 7.79
C GLY A 133 19.37 10.01 6.32
N ASP A 134 20.67 9.97 6.05
CA ASP A 134 21.28 9.70 4.73
C ASP A 134 21.21 8.22 4.30
N GLY A 135 20.15 7.51 4.71
CA GLY A 135 19.94 6.11 4.37
C GLY A 135 19.64 5.87 2.88
N ARG A 136 19.39 4.60 2.55
CA ARG A 136 18.95 4.18 1.22
C ARG A 136 17.46 3.91 1.21
N ALA A 137 16.73 4.59 0.32
CA ALA A 137 15.33 4.32 0.03
C ALA A 137 15.20 3.46 -1.24
N THR A 138 14.34 2.43 -1.18
CA THR A 138 13.87 1.74 -2.39
C THR A 138 12.37 1.97 -2.50
N VAL A 139 11.95 2.51 -3.63
CA VAL A 139 10.55 2.82 -3.94
C VAL A 139 10.09 1.92 -5.08
N TYR A 140 8.97 1.23 -4.87
CA TYR A 140 8.32 0.43 -5.88
C TYR A 140 7.13 1.21 -6.46
N VAL A 141 6.98 1.15 -7.78
CA VAL A 141 5.82 1.68 -8.50
C VAL A 141 5.27 0.58 -9.41
N ASN A 142 3.96 0.39 -9.44
CA ASN A 142 3.32 -0.72 -10.16
C ASN A 142 2.83 -0.26 -11.53
N GLN A 143 3.06 -1.06 -12.57
CA GLN A 143 2.63 -0.74 -13.93
C GLN A 143 1.11 -0.58 -14.01
N LEU A 144 0.65 0.45 -14.70
CA LEU A 144 -0.77 0.73 -14.93
C LEU A 144 -1.27 0.10 -16.25
N PRO A 145 -2.58 -0.16 -16.38
CA PRO A 145 -3.61 -0.11 -15.33
C PRO A 145 -3.38 -1.19 -14.26
N LEU A 146 -3.74 -0.89 -13.01
CA LEU A 146 -3.72 -1.88 -11.93
C LEU A 146 -4.79 -2.95 -12.19
N PRO A 147 -4.55 -4.20 -11.75
CA PRO A 147 -5.61 -5.19 -11.66
C PRO A 147 -6.78 -4.67 -10.81
N THR A 148 -7.98 -5.13 -11.13
CA THR A 148 -9.18 -4.82 -10.35
C THR A 148 -9.13 -5.48 -8.97
N ALA A 149 -10.03 -5.03 -8.10
CA ALA A 149 -10.29 -5.59 -6.80
C ALA A 149 -11.69 -6.23 -6.77
N GLN A 150 -11.97 -6.96 -5.70
CA GLN A 150 -13.24 -7.63 -5.48
C GLN A 150 -13.55 -7.72 -3.99
N ILE A 151 -14.83 -7.73 -3.64
CA ILE A 151 -15.31 -7.85 -2.26
C ILE A 151 -16.23 -9.06 -2.19
N THR A 152 -15.96 -9.94 -1.25
CA THR A 152 -16.86 -11.04 -0.90
C THR A 152 -17.57 -10.71 0.40
N VAL A 153 -18.89 -10.61 0.34
CA VAL A 153 -19.77 -10.37 1.48
C VAL A 153 -20.41 -11.68 1.88
N PHE A 154 -20.37 -11.99 3.16
CA PHE A 154 -21.03 -13.14 3.75
C PHE A 154 -22.09 -12.67 4.75
N VAL A 155 -23.31 -13.18 4.59
CA VAL A 155 -24.45 -12.89 5.44
C VAL A 155 -24.91 -14.19 6.06
N HIS A 156 -25.01 -14.22 7.39
CA HIS A 156 -25.37 -15.42 8.14
C HIS A 156 -26.40 -15.12 9.20
N GLN A 157 -27.09 -16.18 9.63
CA GLN A 157 -27.86 -16.13 10.85
C GLN A 157 -26.89 -15.99 12.02
N ASP A 158 -27.19 -15.10 12.97
CA ASP A 158 -26.34 -14.86 14.13
C ASP A 158 -27.21 -14.94 15.38
N THR A 159 -27.18 -16.09 16.04
CA THR A 159 -28.14 -16.42 17.10
C THR A 159 -27.53 -17.07 18.33
N ALA A 160 -26.29 -17.57 18.28
CA ALA A 160 -25.77 -18.40 19.35
C ALA A 160 -24.23 -18.39 19.48
N PRO A 161 -23.61 -17.29 19.97
CA PRO A 161 -24.22 -16.08 20.53
C PRO A 161 -24.33 -14.92 19.54
N ILE A 162 -25.31 -14.02 19.75
CA ILE A 162 -25.51 -12.79 18.97
C ILE A 162 -24.32 -11.83 19.13
N ASN A 163 -23.30 -11.95 18.29
CA ASN A 163 -22.05 -11.19 18.41
C ASN A 163 -21.42 -10.78 17.06
N ASN A 164 -22.12 -11.02 15.95
CA ASN A 164 -21.68 -10.78 14.57
C ASN A 164 -20.40 -11.55 14.21
N VAL A 165 -20.20 -12.71 14.83
CA VAL A 165 -19.17 -13.67 14.46
C VAL A 165 -19.90 -14.87 13.90
N TYR A 166 -19.42 -15.36 12.76
CA TYR A 166 -19.92 -16.60 12.21
C TYR A 166 -19.51 -17.77 13.10
N ASP A 167 -20.48 -18.49 13.63
CA ASP A 167 -20.25 -19.71 14.39
C ASP A 167 -20.64 -20.96 13.60
N GLN A 168 -19.94 -22.06 13.87
CA GLN A 168 -20.20 -23.32 13.19
C GLN A 168 -21.63 -23.81 13.47
N GLY A 169 -22.41 -24.00 12.40
CA GLY A 169 -23.81 -24.43 12.48
C GLY A 169 -24.81 -23.30 12.18
N GLU A 170 -24.33 -22.06 12.07
CA GLU A 170 -25.15 -20.97 11.58
C GLU A 170 -25.28 -21.04 10.04
N PRO A 171 -26.50 -20.99 9.48
CA PRO A 171 -26.67 -21.00 8.03
C PRO A 171 -26.37 -19.62 7.43
N GLY A 172 -25.84 -19.64 6.21
CA GLY A 172 -25.82 -18.45 5.36
C GLY A 172 -27.24 -18.04 4.95
N LEU A 173 -27.46 -16.74 4.76
CA LEU A 173 -28.77 -16.17 4.47
C LEU A 173 -28.86 -15.65 3.03
N ALA A 174 -29.71 -16.29 2.23
CA ALA A 174 -29.91 -15.99 0.82
C ALA A 174 -30.87 -14.83 0.57
N GLY A 175 -30.72 -14.16 -0.58
CA GLY A 175 -31.63 -13.12 -1.05
C GLY A 175 -31.48 -11.77 -0.35
N PHE A 176 -30.43 -11.59 0.46
CA PHE A 176 -30.10 -10.31 1.05
C PHE A 176 -29.43 -9.44 0.01
N ARG A 177 -29.92 -8.21 -0.18
CA ARG A 177 -29.37 -7.28 -1.17
C ARG A 177 -28.19 -6.53 -0.59
N VAL A 178 -27.07 -6.56 -1.30
CA VAL A 178 -25.86 -5.84 -0.93
C VAL A 178 -25.81 -4.54 -1.72
N LYS A 179 -25.65 -3.43 -0.99
CA LYS A 179 -25.35 -2.11 -1.53
C LYS A 179 -23.90 -1.77 -1.21
N LEU A 180 -23.23 -1.21 -2.21
CA LEU A 180 -21.85 -0.73 -2.08
C LEU A 180 -21.89 0.79 -2.00
N GLU A 181 -21.22 1.39 -1.03
CA GLU A 181 -20.98 2.83 -0.96
C GLU A 181 -19.50 3.12 -1.23
N ASP A 182 -19.23 4.11 -2.07
CA ASP A 182 -17.88 4.60 -2.28
C ASP A 182 -17.53 5.61 -1.18
N ALA A 183 -16.37 5.43 -0.53
CA ALA A 183 -15.89 6.32 0.52
C ALA A 183 -15.49 7.74 0.00
N GLY A 184 -15.69 8.03 -1.29
CA GLY A 184 -15.65 9.37 -1.88
C GLY A 184 -14.28 10.04 -1.87
N GLY A 185 -13.21 9.27 -1.70
CA GLY A 185 -11.83 9.75 -1.68
C GLY A 185 -11.50 10.75 -0.56
N ARG A 186 -12.43 11.03 0.37
CA ARG A 186 -12.24 11.91 1.53
C ARG A 186 -12.81 11.27 2.78
N TYR A 187 -12.01 11.21 3.84
CA TYR A 187 -12.47 10.71 5.13
C TYR A 187 -13.69 11.52 5.61
N GLY A 188 -14.80 10.82 5.85
CA GLY A 188 -16.06 11.41 6.33
C GLY A 188 -17.03 11.91 5.26
N ALA A 189 -16.72 11.80 3.96
CA ALA A 189 -17.65 12.15 2.88
C ALA A 189 -17.86 10.96 1.93
N SER A 190 -18.98 10.24 2.10
CA SER A 190 -19.40 9.18 1.17
C SER A 190 -19.76 9.81 -0.19
N ALA A 191 -19.28 9.21 -1.28
CA ALA A 191 -19.73 9.54 -2.64
C ALA A 191 -21.11 8.97 -2.96
N GLY A 192 -21.71 8.24 -2.01
CA GLY A 192 -23.01 7.59 -2.16
C GLY A 192 -22.87 6.16 -2.66
N GLU A 193 -23.99 5.62 -3.13
CA GLU A 193 -24.06 4.25 -3.65
C GLU A 193 -23.28 4.10 -4.96
N GLN A 194 -22.36 3.15 -4.98
CA GLN A 194 -21.65 2.73 -6.17
C GLN A 194 -22.54 1.79 -6.98
N LEU A 195 -22.85 2.21 -8.20
CA LEU A 195 -23.71 1.45 -9.12
C LEU A 195 -22.94 0.78 -10.25
N ALA A 196 -21.72 1.25 -10.54
CA ALA A 196 -20.92 0.77 -11.66
C ALA A 196 -19.57 0.19 -11.20
N ASP A 197 -19.04 -0.72 -12.00
CA ASP A 197 -17.68 -1.24 -11.88
C ASP A 197 -16.66 -0.29 -12.53
N VAL A 198 -15.37 -0.65 -12.48
CA VAL A 198 -14.28 0.20 -13.01
C VAL A 198 -14.37 0.43 -14.52
N TYR A 199 -15.11 -0.41 -15.25
CA TYR A 199 -15.28 -0.32 -16.70
C TYR A 199 -16.51 0.52 -17.08
N GLY A 200 -17.26 1.03 -16.09
CA GLY A 200 -18.45 1.84 -16.29
C GLY A 200 -19.73 1.04 -16.52
N ASN A 201 -19.71 -0.28 -16.31
CA ASN A 201 -20.89 -1.15 -16.41
C ASN A 201 -21.54 -1.32 -15.04
N LEU A 202 -22.83 -1.68 -14.98
CA LEU A 202 -23.52 -1.89 -13.71
C LEU A 202 -22.85 -3.00 -12.88
N LEU A 203 -22.85 -2.86 -11.55
CA LEU A 203 -22.41 -3.94 -10.67
C LEU A 203 -23.26 -5.19 -10.93
N GLY A 204 -22.58 -6.32 -11.11
CA GLY A 204 -23.21 -7.58 -11.49
C GLY A 204 -23.22 -7.87 -13.00
N THR A 205 -22.74 -6.95 -13.84
CA THR A 205 -22.51 -7.23 -15.27
C THR A 205 -21.65 -8.48 -15.44
N GLN A 206 -22.13 -9.39 -16.30
CA GLN A 206 -21.42 -10.62 -16.63
C GLN A 206 -20.46 -10.38 -17.80
N TYR A 207 -19.25 -10.89 -17.65
CA TYR A 207 -18.18 -10.76 -18.64
C TYR A 207 -17.84 -12.11 -19.25
N LEU A 208 -17.41 -12.11 -20.50
CA LEU A 208 -17.03 -13.34 -21.20
C LEU A 208 -15.71 -13.87 -20.65
N MET A 209 -15.73 -15.03 -19.99
CA MET A 209 -14.58 -15.61 -19.29
C MET A 209 -14.01 -16.86 -19.99
N THR A 210 -13.99 -16.90 -21.32
CA THR A 210 -13.60 -18.10 -22.09
C THR A 210 -12.27 -17.96 -22.83
N CYS A 211 -11.51 -16.91 -22.58
CA CYS A 211 -10.27 -16.60 -23.28
C CYS A 211 -9.03 -17.18 -22.59
N ASP A 212 -7.90 -17.18 -23.29
CA ASP A 212 -6.58 -17.53 -22.75
C ASP A 212 -6.09 -16.54 -21.68
N GLU A 213 -4.93 -16.78 -21.06
CA GLU A 213 -4.36 -15.93 -20.00
C GLU A 213 -4.11 -14.46 -20.43
N PHE A 214 -4.05 -14.20 -21.73
CA PHE A 214 -3.87 -12.86 -22.30
C PHE A 214 -5.19 -12.19 -22.68
N GLY A 215 -6.33 -12.84 -22.38
CA GLY A 215 -7.66 -12.36 -22.75
C GLY A 215 -7.98 -12.49 -24.23
N GLN A 216 -7.26 -13.35 -24.96
CA GLN A 216 -7.40 -13.58 -26.39
C GLN A 216 -8.03 -14.96 -26.68
N ASN A 217 -8.37 -15.21 -27.93
CA ASN A 217 -8.83 -16.52 -28.43
C ASN A 217 -10.04 -17.08 -27.63
N PRO A 218 -11.26 -16.56 -27.82
CA PRO A 218 -12.45 -17.07 -27.12
C PRO A 218 -12.65 -18.57 -27.30
N GLY A 219 -12.93 -19.27 -26.21
CA GLY A 219 -13.10 -20.73 -26.13
C GLY A 219 -11.82 -21.51 -25.80
N SER A 220 -10.68 -20.84 -25.60
CA SER A 220 -9.38 -21.48 -25.33
C SER A 220 -8.98 -21.52 -23.85
N GLY A 221 -9.70 -20.85 -22.95
CA GLY A 221 -9.34 -20.78 -21.54
C GLY A 221 -10.49 -20.36 -20.60
N THR A 222 -10.12 -19.82 -19.43
CA THR A 222 -11.05 -19.42 -18.34
C THR A 222 -10.89 -17.96 -17.91
N SER A 223 -10.12 -17.18 -18.68
CA SER A 223 -9.84 -15.77 -18.39
C SER A 223 -10.84 -14.85 -19.09
N GLY A 224 -10.94 -13.61 -18.60
CA GLY A 224 -11.76 -12.57 -19.21
C GLY A 224 -11.27 -12.23 -20.62
N CYS A 225 -12.18 -12.30 -21.60
CA CYS A 225 -11.93 -11.87 -22.97
C CYS A 225 -11.85 -10.36 -23.04
N LEU A 226 -10.87 -9.85 -23.78
CA LEU A 226 -10.64 -8.43 -24.01
C LEU A 226 -10.91 -8.08 -25.49
N ASP A 227 -11.37 -6.86 -25.74
CA ASP A 227 -11.48 -6.30 -27.09
C ASP A 227 -10.14 -5.72 -27.59
N ALA A 228 -10.16 -5.07 -28.76
CA ALA A 228 -8.97 -4.49 -29.39
C ALA A 228 -8.35 -3.37 -28.55
N GLU A 229 -9.14 -2.72 -27.68
CA GLU A 229 -8.77 -1.65 -26.77
C GLU A 229 -8.36 -2.18 -25.38
N SER A 230 -8.27 -3.50 -25.19
CA SER A 230 -7.99 -4.16 -23.91
C SER A 230 -9.05 -3.95 -22.84
N VAL A 231 -10.30 -3.71 -23.24
CA VAL A 231 -11.46 -3.60 -22.35
C VAL A 231 -12.19 -4.96 -22.28
N PRO A 232 -12.65 -5.42 -21.11
CA PRO A 232 -13.37 -6.68 -21.00
C PRO A 232 -14.68 -6.72 -21.79
N VAL A 233 -14.90 -7.85 -22.48
CA VAL A 233 -16.10 -8.09 -23.28
C VAL A 233 -17.27 -8.49 -22.39
N VAL A 234 -18.35 -7.69 -22.45
CA VAL A 234 -19.61 -7.93 -21.73
C VAL A 234 -20.44 -9.01 -22.44
N ILE A 235 -21.10 -9.87 -21.66
CA ILE A 235 -22.10 -10.80 -22.17
C ILE A 235 -23.41 -10.05 -22.41
N ILE A 236 -23.93 -10.18 -23.63
CA ILE A 236 -25.22 -9.59 -24.04
C ILE A 236 -26.31 -10.66 -24.13
N ASP A 237 -27.55 -10.27 -23.83
CA ASP A 237 -28.73 -11.13 -23.95
C ASP A 237 -29.24 -11.21 -25.41
N GLY A 238 -30.37 -11.90 -25.62
CA GLY A 238 -30.98 -12.04 -26.94
C GLY A 238 -31.56 -10.74 -27.52
N ASN A 239 -31.67 -9.68 -26.72
CA ASN A 239 -32.13 -8.35 -27.12
C ASN A 239 -30.95 -7.40 -27.39
N GLY A 240 -29.73 -7.80 -27.04
CA GLY A 240 -28.51 -7.00 -27.19
C GLY A 240 -28.16 -6.16 -25.96
N ASP A 241 -28.83 -6.38 -24.82
CA ASP A 241 -28.57 -5.67 -23.57
C ASP A 241 -27.55 -6.43 -22.70
N PRO A 242 -26.70 -5.76 -21.90
CA PRO A 242 -25.82 -6.41 -20.94
C PRO A 242 -26.57 -7.32 -19.97
N VAL A 243 -26.08 -8.55 -19.78
CA VAL A 243 -26.54 -9.43 -18.72
C VAL A 243 -26.02 -8.91 -17.38
N VAL A 244 -26.91 -8.56 -16.46
CA VAL A 244 -26.58 -8.03 -15.13
C VAL A 244 -27.27 -8.88 -14.06
N GLU A 245 -26.47 -9.48 -13.19
CA GLU A 245 -26.97 -10.24 -12.05
C GLU A 245 -27.26 -9.31 -10.87
N PRO A 246 -28.39 -9.49 -10.16
CA PRO A 246 -28.71 -8.67 -9.01
C PRO A 246 -27.70 -8.94 -7.88
N GLN A 247 -27.36 -7.89 -7.13
CA GLN A 247 -26.43 -7.97 -5.99
C GLN A 247 -27.09 -8.61 -4.77
N LEU A 248 -27.47 -9.89 -4.89
CA LEU A 248 -28.12 -10.69 -3.86
C LEU A 248 -27.19 -11.79 -3.38
N THR A 249 -27.23 -12.10 -2.09
CA THR A 249 -26.55 -13.27 -1.54
C THR A 249 -27.14 -14.57 -2.09
N ASP A 250 -26.27 -15.54 -2.37
CA ASP A 250 -26.62 -16.87 -2.82
C ASP A 250 -27.20 -17.75 -1.70
N GLN A 251 -27.49 -19.02 -1.99
CA GLN A 251 -28.00 -20.00 -1.02
C GLN A 251 -27.10 -20.22 0.21
N ASN A 252 -25.82 -19.89 0.09
CA ASN A 252 -24.84 -19.98 1.18
C ASN A 252 -24.65 -18.63 1.86
N GLY A 253 -25.46 -17.61 1.56
CA GLY A 253 -25.31 -16.28 2.13
C GLY A 253 -24.13 -15.48 1.58
N SER A 254 -23.54 -15.88 0.45
CA SER A 254 -22.36 -15.23 -0.10
C SER A 254 -22.70 -14.41 -1.34
N LEU A 255 -22.02 -13.28 -1.51
CA LEU A 255 -21.98 -12.51 -2.75
C LEU A 255 -20.55 -12.04 -3.00
N THR A 256 -20.03 -12.23 -4.22
CA THR A 256 -18.76 -11.63 -4.63
C THR A 256 -18.99 -10.55 -5.67
N ILE A 257 -18.68 -9.31 -5.30
CA ILE A 257 -18.69 -8.14 -6.16
C ILE A 257 -17.31 -8.01 -6.80
N LYS A 258 -17.24 -7.97 -8.12
CA LYS A 258 -15.98 -7.97 -8.89
C LYS A 258 -15.75 -6.63 -9.59
N ASN A 259 -14.57 -6.50 -10.19
CA ASN A 259 -14.20 -5.38 -11.06
C ASN A 259 -14.22 -4.01 -10.38
N LEU A 260 -13.97 -3.98 -9.08
CA LEU A 260 -13.89 -2.75 -8.30
C LEU A 260 -12.51 -2.11 -8.48
N ALA A 261 -12.43 -0.80 -8.25
CA ALA A 261 -11.14 -0.18 -8.02
C ALA A 261 -10.59 -0.61 -6.65
N PRO A 262 -9.27 -0.72 -6.45
CA PRO A 262 -8.72 -0.88 -5.11
C PRO A 262 -9.08 0.32 -4.24
N GLY A 263 -9.50 0.10 -3.00
CA GLY A 263 -9.94 1.19 -2.14
C GLY A 263 -10.70 0.75 -0.89
N LYS A 264 -11.36 1.73 -0.28
CA LYS A 264 -12.26 1.55 0.85
C LYS A 264 -13.70 1.67 0.37
N TYR A 265 -14.52 0.71 0.74
CA TYR A 265 -15.94 0.68 0.43
C TYR A 265 -16.78 0.48 1.68
N GLY A 266 -17.95 1.11 1.73
CA GLY A 266 -18.98 0.82 2.72
C GLY A 266 -19.92 -0.27 2.21
N ILE A 267 -20.16 -1.31 3.00
CA ILE A 267 -21.08 -2.39 2.69
C ILE A 267 -22.34 -2.22 3.53
N ILE A 268 -23.50 -2.14 2.86
CA ILE A 268 -24.81 -2.16 3.49
C ILE A 268 -25.55 -3.39 3.00
N VAL A 269 -26.03 -4.20 3.95
CA VAL A 269 -26.88 -5.34 3.64
C VAL A 269 -28.33 -5.01 3.96
N VAL A 270 -29.20 -5.19 2.97
CA VAL A 270 -30.63 -4.94 3.04
C VAL A 270 -31.36 -6.28 3.05
N PRO A 271 -32.06 -6.62 4.16
CA PRO A 271 -32.78 -7.88 4.25
C PRO A 271 -33.90 -8.02 3.21
N PRO A 272 -34.30 -9.26 2.89
CA PRO A 272 -35.53 -9.51 2.16
C PRO A 272 -36.71 -8.82 2.85
N ASN A 273 -37.59 -8.20 2.05
CA ASN A 273 -38.78 -7.46 2.50
C ASN A 273 -38.51 -6.18 3.31
N ALA A 274 -37.26 -5.72 3.40
CA ALA A 274 -36.98 -4.45 4.05
C ALA A 274 -37.56 -3.29 3.24
N VAL A 275 -38.17 -2.34 3.92
CA VAL A 275 -38.71 -1.11 3.34
C VAL A 275 -37.88 0.08 3.79
N GLU A 276 -37.76 1.08 2.93
CA GLU A 276 -37.08 2.31 3.26
C GLU A 276 -37.98 3.17 4.16
N ASP A 277 -37.48 3.60 5.32
CA ASP A 277 -38.25 4.37 6.31
C ASP A 277 -37.40 5.48 6.98
N PRO A 278 -37.74 6.78 6.77
CA PRO A 278 -38.77 7.26 5.84
C PRO A 278 -38.35 7.06 4.37
N PRO A 279 -39.30 7.08 3.40
CA PRO A 279 -38.97 6.98 1.98
C PRO A 279 -37.91 8.01 1.54
N GLY A 280 -36.90 7.56 0.78
CA GLY A 280 -35.77 8.37 0.32
C GLY A 280 -34.65 8.58 1.35
N SER A 281 -34.67 7.92 2.52
CA SER A 281 -33.65 8.06 3.56
C SER A 281 -32.40 7.18 3.40
N ALA A 282 -32.42 6.25 2.46
CA ALA A 282 -31.52 5.10 2.34
C ALA A 282 -31.46 4.19 3.59
N ASN A 283 -32.34 4.39 4.57
CA ASN A 283 -32.44 3.56 5.76
C ASN A 283 -33.50 2.47 5.55
N TYR A 284 -33.06 1.23 5.43
CA TYR A 284 -33.94 0.07 5.26
C TYR A 284 -34.22 -0.62 6.60
N VAL A 285 -35.50 -0.78 6.91
CA VAL A 285 -35.99 -1.50 8.09
C VAL A 285 -36.75 -2.75 7.66
N SER A 286 -36.49 -3.85 8.36
CA SER A 286 -37.19 -5.13 8.15
C SER A 286 -37.99 -5.48 9.39
N SER A 287 -39.16 -6.10 9.19
CA SER A 287 -39.97 -6.63 10.30
C SER A 287 -39.42 -7.95 10.85
N ASN A 288 -38.58 -8.65 10.09
CA ASN A 288 -38.20 -10.04 10.37
C ASN A 288 -36.70 -10.19 10.62
N TRP A 289 -35.90 -9.15 10.35
CA TRP A 289 -34.45 -9.24 10.39
C TRP A 289 -33.86 -8.01 11.05
N VAL A 290 -33.00 -8.24 12.04
CA VAL A 290 -32.23 -7.22 12.73
C VAL A 290 -30.75 -7.55 12.56
N GLN A 291 -29.98 -6.60 12.03
CA GLN A 291 -28.52 -6.71 11.99
C GLN A 291 -28.00 -6.71 13.43
N THR A 292 -27.20 -7.72 13.77
CA THR A 292 -26.86 -8.01 15.17
C THR A 292 -25.80 -7.09 15.75
N SER A 293 -24.95 -6.52 14.90
CA SER A 293 -23.98 -5.50 15.31
C SER A 293 -23.83 -4.39 14.29
N THR A 294 -23.36 -3.24 14.77
CA THR A 294 -22.98 -2.09 13.95
C THR A 294 -21.58 -1.66 14.33
N ILE A 295 -20.79 -1.26 13.35
CA ILE A 295 -19.55 -0.52 13.61
C ILE A 295 -19.85 0.97 13.59
N GLU A 296 -19.32 1.72 14.56
CA GLU A 296 -19.47 3.19 14.64
C GLU A 296 -20.94 3.69 14.65
N GLY A 297 -21.88 2.86 15.10
CA GLY A 297 -23.31 3.20 15.21
C GLY A 297 -24.05 3.24 13.87
N LYS A 298 -23.49 2.67 12.80
CA LYS A 298 -24.14 2.57 11.47
C LYS A 298 -24.19 1.13 10.97
N LYS A 299 -25.16 0.85 10.09
CA LYS A 299 -25.28 -0.45 9.39
C LYS A 299 -24.16 -0.69 8.37
N VAL A 300 -23.43 0.36 8.00
CA VAL A 300 -22.30 0.31 7.07
C VAL A 300 -21.15 -0.45 7.72
N ILE A 301 -20.66 -1.49 7.04
CA ILE A 301 -19.42 -2.18 7.41
C ILE A 301 -18.36 -1.88 6.34
N ASP A 302 -17.19 -1.43 6.78
CA ASP A 302 -16.13 -1.05 5.85
C ASP A 302 -15.32 -2.26 5.34
N ALA A 303 -15.04 -2.26 4.05
CA ALA A 303 -14.15 -3.20 3.37
C ALA A 303 -12.98 -2.44 2.73
N TRP A 304 -11.75 -2.86 3.03
CA TRP A 304 -10.56 -2.39 2.32
C TRP A 304 -10.08 -3.49 1.39
N VAL A 305 -9.98 -3.18 0.11
CA VAL A 305 -9.57 -4.14 -0.91
C VAL A 305 -8.41 -3.63 -1.75
N LYS A 306 -7.51 -4.53 -2.09
CA LYS A 306 -6.29 -4.29 -2.87
C LYS A 306 -6.47 -4.79 -4.30
N ALA A 307 -5.62 -4.28 -5.18
CA ALA A 307 -5.52 -4.78 -6.54
C ALA A 307 -5.16 -6.27 -6.52
N ASN A 308 -5.88 -7.07 -7.33
CA ASN A 308 -5.68 -8.51 -7.45
C ASN A 308 -5.84 -9.29 -6.14
N GLU A 309 -6.62 -8.78 -5.19
CA GLU A 309 -6.92 -9.50 -3.95
C GLU A 309 -7.85 -10.71 -4.25
N PRO A 310 -7.61 -11.89 -3.63
CA PRO A 310 -8.46 -13.05 -3.85
C PRO A 310 -9.92 -12.83 -3.37
N PRO A 311 -10.87 -13.72 -3.72
CA PRO A 311 -12.28 -13.71 -3.23
C PRO A 311 -12.44 -14.04 -1.74
N PHE A 312 -11.44 -13.76 -0.92
CA PHE A 312 -11.49 -13.98 0.52
C PHE A 312 -10.52 -13.04 1.22
N PHE A 313 -10.79 -12.78 2.49
CA PHE A 313 -9.91 -12.05 3.38
C PHE A 313 -9.41 -12.99 4.48
N GLN A 314 -8.15 -12.80 4.86
CA GLN A 314 -7.52 -13.55 5.94
C GLN A 314 -6.53 -12.63 6.67
N GLU A 315 -6.94 -12.13 7.83
CA GLU A 315 -6.01 -11.46 8.75
C GLU A 315 -5.29 -12.50 9.62
N PHE A 316 -6.08 -13.35 10.28
CA PHE A 316 -5.65 -14.49 11.09
C PHE A 316 -6.65 -15.64 10.95
N GLY A 317 -6.23 -16.88 11.17
CA GLY A 317 -7.15 -18.02 11.18
C GLY A 317 -7.61 -18.46 9.79
N ILE A 318 -8.83 -19.01 9.68
CA ILE A 318 -9.37 -19.55 8.42
C ILE A 318 -9.82 -18.40 7.50
N PRO A 319 -9.54 -18.44 6.19
CA PRO A 319 -10.05 -17.45 5.25
C PRO A 319 -11.57 -17.32 5.26
N GLY A 320 -12.08 -16.09 5.23
CA GLY A 320 -13.51 -15.77 5.19
C GLY A 320 -13.86 -14.72 4.14
N GLY A 321 -15.11 -14.26 4.13
CA GLY A 321 -15.49 -13.08 3.36
C GLY A 321 -14.71 -11.84 3.80
N HIS A 322 -14.61 -10.85 2.91
CA HIS A 322 -14.05 -9.54 3.26
C HIS A 322 -14.91 -8.83 4.32
N VAL A 323 -16.22 -9.08 4.28
CA VAL A 323 -17.19 -8.58 5.25
C VAL A 323 -18.12 -9.71 5.64
N SER A 324 -18.34 -9.88 6.95
CA SER A 324 -19.32 -10.80 7.53
C SER A 324 -20.36 -10.02 8.32
N ILE A 325 -21.65 -10.25 8.04
CA ILE A 325 -22.76 -9.55 8.71
C ILE A 325 -23.79 -10.58 9.20
N GLY A 326 -24.03 -10.56 10.50
CA GLY A 326 -25.01 -11.39 11.20
C GLY A 326 -26.40 -10.74 11.23
N PHE A 327 -27.43 -11.57 11.10
CA PHE A 327 -28.83 -11.19 11.30
C PHE A 327 -29.57 -12.17 12.22
N VAL A 328 -30.50 -11.64 13.02
CA VAL A 328 -31.48 -12.39 13.83
C VAL A 328 -32.90 -12.01 13.47
#